data_AF-D2VND5-F1
#
_entry.id   AF-D2VND5-F1
#
_cell.length_a   1.000
_cell.length_b   1.000
_cell.length_c   1.000
_cell.angle_alpha   90.00
_cell.angle_beta   90.00
_cell.angle_gamma   90.00
#
_symmetry.space_group_name_H-M   'P 1'
#
loop_
_entity.id
_entity.type
_entity.pdbx_description
1 polymer ?
#
loop_
_entity_poly.entity_id
_entity_poly.type
_entity_poly.pdbx_seq_one_letter_code
_entity_poly.pdbx_strand_id
1 'polypeptide(L)'
;MSSTRERLDQARSNVQKLERHGFNEMMSFCRPPAKLPIMFSLVMILLESKKNIATEEEGLYDWKDIMRELTGSVDIRSRIVAIESVSKETLEKATIFVNNHQGILENSYGNISMVAEKLCSWVDALLAHSKQ
;
A
#
# COMPACT_ATOMS: atom_id res chain seq x y z
N MET A 1 -22.18 7.54 11.38
CA MET A 1 -20.72 7.32 11.39
C MET A 1 -20.49 5.91 10.89
N SER A 2 -19.82 5.72 9.75
CA SER A 2 -19.52 4.39 9.23
C SER A 2 -18.52 3.66 10.11
N SER A 3 -18.71 2.37 10.32
CA SER A 3 -17.77 1.55 11.10
C SER A 3 -16.40 1.44 10.38
N THR A 4 -15.32 1.19 11.13
CA THR A 4 -13.98 0.94 10.53
C THR A 4 -14.00 -0.21 9.53
N ARG A 5 -14.85 -1.22 9.79
CA ARG A 5 -15.09 -2.35 8.91
C ARG A 5 -15.72 -1.94 7.58
N GLU A 6 -16.78 -1.11 7.61
CA GLU A 6 -17.38 -0.57 6.38
C GLU A 6 -16.38 0.23 5.55
N ARG A 7 -15.52 1.04 6.20
CA ARG A 7 -14.46 1.78 5.52
C ARG A 7 -13.46 0.84 4.84
N LEU A 8 -13.07 -0.25 5.52
CA LEU A 8 -12.16 -1.24 4.98
C LEU A 8 -12.77 -1.99 3.80
N ASP A 9 -14.02 -2.42 3.90
CA ASP A 9 -14.73 -3.11 2.81
C ASP A 9 -14.92 -2.19 1.59
N GLN A 10 -15.24 -0.91 1.81
CA GLN A 10 -15.32 0.09 0.75
C GLN A 10 -13.95 0.30 0.07
N ALA A 11 -12.87 0.37 0.84
CA ALA A 11 -11.53 0.54 0.30
C ALA A 11 -11.08 -0.69 -0.51
N ARG A 12 -11.38 -1.92 -0.03
CA ARG A 12 -11.15 -3.16 -0.80
C ARG A 12 -11.91 -3.17 -2.12
N SER A 13 -13.18 -2.78 -2.11
CA SER A 13 -13.99 -2.68 -3.34
C SER A 13 -13.36 -1.70 -4.34
N ASN A 14 -12.84 -0.57 -3.86
CA ASN A 14 -12.17 0.41 -4.72
C ASN A 14 -10.87 -0.13 -5.31
N VAL A 15 -10.08 -0.88 -4.54
CA VAL A 15 -8.86 -1.55 -5.03
C VAL A 15 -9.19 -2.61 -6.07
N GLN A 16 -10.27 -3.39 -5.87
CA GLN A 16 -10.70 -4.40 -6.82
C GLN A 16 -11.08 -3.81 -8.19
N LYS A 17 -11.59 -2.58 -8.21
CA LYS A 17 -11.95 -1.83 -9.42
C LYS A 17 -10.77 -1.18 -10.13
N LEU A 18 -9.56 -1.22 -9.55
CA LEU A 18 -8.38 -0.65 -10.21
C LEU A 18 -8.08 -1.41 -11.49
N GLU A 19 -7.95 -0.68 -12.60
CA GLU A 19 -7.59 -1.27 -13.89
C GLU A 19 -6.09 -1.55 -13.97
N ARG A 20 -5.71 -2.61 -14.71
CA ARG A 20 -4.30 -2.93 -14.97
C ARG A 20 -3.54 -1.78 -15.63
N HIS A 21 -4.23 -0.97 -16.44
CA HIS A 21 -3.61 0.18 -17.10
C HIS A 21 -3.02 1.19 -16.10
N GLY A 22 -3.69 1.44 -14.96
CA GLY A 22 -3.16 2.34 -13.92
C GLY A 22 -1.86 1.81 -13.28
N PHE A 23 -1.67 0.50 -13.23
CA PHE A 23 -0.38 -0.08 -12.80
C PHE A 23 0.70 0.03 -13.88
N ASN A 24 0.33 -0.12 -15.15
CA ASN A 24 1.26 0.06 -16.27
C ASN A 24 1.76 1.49 -16.40
N GLU A 25 0.91 2.49 -16.13
CA GLU A 25 1.30 3.90 -16.06
C GLU A 25 2.44 4.09 -15.05
N MET A 26 2.32 3.49 -13.86
CA MET A 26 3.37 3.61 -12.85
C MET A 26 4.70 2.96 -13.26
N MET A 27 4.67 1.86 -14.02
CA MET A 27 5.88 1.25 -14.56
C MET A 27 6.62 2.14 -15.56
N SER A 28 5.92 3.10 -16.18
CA SER A 28 6.53 4.04 -17.13
C SER A 28 7.38 5.11 -16.46
N PHE A 29 7.29 5.27 -15.14
CA PHE A 29 8.13 6.25 -14.42
C PHE A 29 9.60 5.82 -14.42
N CYS A 30 10.42 6.51 -15.22
CA CYS A 30 11.88 6.35 -15.18
C CYS A 30 12.47 6.73 -13.81
N ARG A 31 11.84 7.69 -13.12
CA ARG A 31 12.08 8.05 -11.72
C ARG A 31 10.72 8.30 -11.07
N PRO A 32 10.27 7.47 -10.11
CA PRO A 32 8.99 7.69 -9.47
C PRO A 32 9.02 8.97 -8.62
N PRO A 33 7.89 9.69 -8.49
CA PRO A 33 7.74 10.72 -7.49
C PRO A 33 8.10 10.19 -6.10
N ALA A 34 8.90 10.93 -5.32
CA ALA A 34 9.51 10.45 -4.08
C ALA A 34 8.51 9.87 -3.07
N LYS A 35 7.25 10.32 -3.09
CA LYS A 35 6.19 9.82 -2.22
C LYS A 35 5.67 8.43 -2.59
N LEU A 36 5.79 8.01 -3.85
CA LEU A 36 5.26 6.72 -4.30
C LEU A 36 6.05 5.54 -3.72
N PRO A 37 7.40 5.47 -3.82
CA PRO A 37 8.15 4.35 -3.25
C PRO A 37 7.89 4.16 -1.76
N ILE A 38 7.75 5.25 -1.01
CA ILE A 38 7.47 5.21 0.42
C ILE A 38 6.07 4.62 0.69
N MET A 39 5.04 5.12 0.00
CA MET A 39 3.65 4.64 0.18
C MET A 39 3.52 3.17 -0.21
N PHE A 40 4.10 2.78 -1.33
CA PHE A 40 4.07 1.41 -1.77
C PHE A 40 4.92 0.48 -0.91
N SER A 41 6.00 0.97 -0.29
CA SER A 41 6.75 0.19 0.72
C SER A 41 5.86 -0.15 1.91
N LEU A 42 5.03 0.79 2.39
CA LEU A 42 4.05 0.51 3.43
C LEU A 42 3.02 -0.55 3.01
N VAL A 43 2.55 -0.50 1.75
CA VAL A 43 1.69 -1.57 1.19
C VAL A 43 2.42 -2.92 1.22
N MET A 44 3.69 -2.97 0.81
CA MET A 44 4.49 -4.21 0.79
C MET A 44 4.69 -4.81 2.20
N ILE A 45 4.90 -3.96 3.21
CA ILE A 45 4.97 -4.38 4.62
C ILE A 45 3.66 -5.05 5.03
N LEU A 46 2.52 -4.40 4.75
CA LEU A 46 1.19 -4.92 5.12
C LEU A 46 0.79 -6.19 4.38
N LEU A 47 1.34 -6.40 3.18
CA LEU A 47 1.19 -7.62 2.40
C LEU A 47 2.10 -8.77 2.86
N GLU A 48 2.92 -8.54 3.89
CA GLU A 48 3.97 -9.44 4.38
C GLU A 48 4.85 -9.96 3.24
N SER A 49 5.16 -9.07 2.29
CA SER A 49 5.95 -9.46 1.13
C SER A 49 7.36 -9.85 1.57
N LYS A 50 7.69 -11.13 1.45
CA LYS A 50 8.98 -11.74 1.84
C LYS A 50 10.18 -11.29 1.01
N LYS A 51 10.01 -10.32 0.11
CA LYS A 51 11.09 -9.85 -0.77
C LYS A 51 11.99 -8.84 -0.06
N ASN A 52 13.24 -8.79 -0.52
CA ASN A 52 14.33 -8.01 0.06
C ASN A 52 13.90 -6.56 0.32
N ILE A 53 13.93 -6.16 1.59
CA ILE A 53 13.88 -4.76 1.98
C ILE A 53 15.20 -4.15 1.47
N ALA A 54 15.12 -3.10 0.66
CA ALA A 54 16.31 -2.50 0.04
C ALA A 54 17.17 -1.76 1.08
N THR A 55 16.53 -1.23 2.12
CA THR A 55 17.19 -0.65 3.29
C THR A 55 16.53 -1.18 4.57
N GLU A 56 17.16 -2.14 5.24
CA GLU A 56 16.67 -2.66 6.54
C GLU A 56 16.46 -1.54 7.58
N GLU A 57 17.22 -0.44 7.47
CA GLU A 57 17.17 0.71 8.39
C GLU A 57 15.92 1.60 8.21
N GLU A 58 15.33 1.67 7.01
CA GLU A 58 14.18 2.54 6.73
C GLU A 58 12.91 1.76 6.33
N GLY A 59 13.02 0.45 6.11
CA GLY A 59 11.90 -0.38 5.66
C GLY A 59 11.45 -0.08 4.23
N LEU A 60 12.30 0.58 3.43
CA LEU A 60 11.98 0.94 2.05
C LEU A 60 12.31 -0.22 1.09
N TYR A 61 11.39 -0.46 0.16
CA TYR A 61 11.56 -1.41 -0.93
C TYR A 61 12.07 -0.69 -2.18
N ASP A 62 12.92 -1.37 -2.96
CA ASP A 62 13.37 -0.86 -4.25
C ASP A 62 12.17 -0.70 -5.19
N TRP A 63 12.13 0.40 -5.94
CA TRP A 63 11.02 0.68 -6.86
C TRP A 63 10.78 -0.44 -7.87
N LYS A 64 11.84 -1.09 -8.38
CA LYS A 64 11.70 -2.20 -9.33
C LYS A 64 11.09 -3.42 -8.66
N ASP A 65 11.38 -3.66 -7.39
CA ASP A 65 10.80 -4.77 -6.64
C ASP A 65 9.34 -4.51 -6.29
N ILE A 66 9.00 -3.27 -5.92
CA ILE A 66 7.61 -2.82 -5.77
C ILE A 66 6.85 -3.05 -7.07
N MET A 67 7.33 -2.53 -8.20
CA MET A 67 6.65 -2.68 -9.49
C MET A 67 6.51 -4.14 -9.89
N ARG A 68 7.55 -4.96 -9.68
CA ARG A 68 7.49 -6.41 -9.96
C ARG A 68 6.44 -7.12 -9.13
N GLU A 69 6.23 -6.70 -7.88
CA GLU A 69 5.19 -7.27 -7.02
C GLU A 69 3.80 -6.81 -7.46
N LEU A 70 3.62 -5.50 -7.70
CA LEU A 70 2.32 -4.93 -8.08
C LEU A 70 1.84 -5.39 -9.46
N THR A 71 2.77 -5.66 -10.38
CA THR A 71 2.47 -6.07 -11.77
C THR A 71 2.74 -7.55 -12.03
N GLY A 72 3.12 -8.29 -10.99
CA GLY A 72 3.41 -9.71 -11.06
C GLY A 72 2.19 -10.55 -11.44
N SER A 73 2.45 -11.84 -11.68
CA SER A 73 1.43 -12.81 -12.11
C SER A 73 0.32 -13.04 -11.09
N VAL A 74 0.58 -12.81 -9.81
CA VAL A 74 -0.44 -12.85 -8.75
C VAL A 74 -1.10 -11.49 -8.66
N ASP A 75 -2.41 -11.44 -8.90
CA ASP A 75 -3.18 -10.20 -8.85
C ASP A 75 -3.14 -9.59 -7.44
N ILE A 76 -2.39 -8.50 -7.30
CA ILE A 76 -2.25 -7.75 -6.05
C ILE A 76 -3.61 -7.36 -5.47
N ARG A 77 -4.60 -7.10 -6.34
CA ARG A 77 -5.97 -6.76 -5.95
C ARG A 77 -6.60 -7.91 -5.16
N SER A 78 -6.43 -9.15 -5.63
CA SER A 78 -6.93 -10.34 -4.94
C SER A 78 -6.29 -10.53 -3.56
N ARG A 79 -4.98 -10.26 -3.44
CA ARG A 79 -4.30 -10.33 -2.14
C ARG A 79 -4.82 -9.28 -1.16
N ILE A 80 -4.97 -8.05 -1.62
CA ILE A 80 -5.47 -6.94 -0.81
C ILE A 80 -6.90 -7.20 -0.32
N VAL A 81 -7.76 -7.72 -1.20
CA VAL A 81 -9.15 -8.06 -0.85
C VAL A 81 -9.20 -9.21 0.16
N ALA A 82 -8.27 -10.16 0.09
CA ALA A 82 -8.22 -11.31 1.01
C ALA A 82 -7.69 -10.99 2.42
N ILE A 83 -7.00 -9.86 2.61
CA ILE A 83 -6.45 -9.50 3.93
C ILE A 83 -7.58 -8.96 4.81
N GLU A 84 -8.05 -9.79 5.74
CA GLU A 84 -9.03 -9.40 6.77
C GLU A 84 -8.39 -8.68 7.97
N SER A 85 -7.21 -9.15 8.37
CA SER A 85 -6.42 -8.64 9.48
C SER A 85 -4.93 -8.83 9.20
N VAL A 86 -4.07 -8.03 9.84
CA VAL A 86 -2.61 -8.21 9.80
C VAL A 86 -2.09 -8.76 11.12
N SER A 87 -0.95 -9.46 11.08
CA SER A 87 -0.30 -9.92 12.30
C SER A 87 0.17 -8.73 13.16
N LYS A 88 0.29 -8.96 14.48
CA LYS A 88 0.76 -7.91 15.41
C LYS A 88 2.15 -7.39 15.03
N GLU A 89 3.04 -8.28 14.60
CA GLU A 89 4.38 -7.93 14.14
C GLU A 89 4.33 -7.01 12.91
N THR A 90 3.50 -7.33 11.93
CA THR A 90 3.32 -6.52 10.72
C THR A 90 2.70 -5.16 11.03
N LEU A 91 1.72 -5.11 11.94
CA LEU A 91 1.12 -3.85 12.40
C LEU A 91 2.15 -2.96 13.12
N GLU A 92 3.03 -3.54 13.93
CA GLU A 92 4.10 -2.83 14.63
C GLU A 92 5.12 -2.26 13.63
N LYS A 93 5.59 -3.06 12.66
CA LYS A 93 6.45 -2.61 11.56
C LYS A 93 5.82 -1.48 10.76
N ALA A 94 4.56 -1.62 10.37
CA ALA A 94 3.82 -0.60 9.64
C ALA A 94 3.67 0.70 10.45
N THR A 95 3.44 0.59 11.76
CA THR A 95 3.31 1.76 12.65
C THR A 95 4.64 2.50 12.78
N ILE A 96 5.75 1.78 13.00
CA ILE A 96 7.10 2.38 13.01
C ILE A 96 7.38 3.08 11.68
N PHE A 97 7.07 2.42 10.57
CA PHE A 97 7.29 2.98 9.23
C PHE A 97 6.49 4.28 8.99
N VAL A 98 5.21 4.33 9.39
CA VAL A 98 4.37 5.54 9.30
C VAL A 98 4.91 6.66 10.18
N ASN A 99 5.39 6.34 11.39
CA ASN A 99 5.96 7.35 12.29
C ASN A 99 7.26 7.96 11.74
N ASN A 100 8.09 7.16 11.07
CA ASN A 100 9.31 7.63 10.41
C ASN A 100 9.01 8.47 9.15
N HIS A 101 7.85 8.25 8.52
CA HIS A 101 7.40 8.95 7.31
C HIS A 101 6.12 9.75 7.58
N GLN A 102 6.23 10.78 8.41
CA GLN A 102 5.09 11.59 8.82
C GLN A 102 4.31 12.18 7.64
N GLY A 103 2.98 12.15 7.74
CA GLY A 103 2.09 12.67 6.70
C GLY A 103 1.95 11.76 5.47
N ILE A 104 2.52 10.55 5.47
CA ILE A 104 2.41 9.63 4.33
C ILE A 104 0.95 9.32 3.97
N LEU A 105 0.08 9.11 4.96
CA LEU A 105 -1.34 8.82 4.76
C LEU A 105 -2.20 10.07 4.49
N GLU A 106 -1.68 11.26 4.81
CA GLU A 106 -2.36 12.56 4.61
C GLU A 106 -2.10 13.13 3.21
N ASN A 107 -1.19 12.51 2.45
CA ASN A 107 -0.86 12.96 1.11
C ASN A 107 -2.01 12.70 0.12
N SER A 108 -2.31 13.72 -0.69
CA SER A 108 -3.18 13.55 -1.85
C SER A 108 -2.40 12.86 -2.99
N TYR A 109 -2.61 11.55 -3.12
CA TYR A 109 -2.03 10.75 -4.20
C TYR A 109 -2.83 10.81 -5.50
N GLY A 110 -4.08 11.30 -5.48
CA GLY A 110 -4.95 11.36 -6.67
C GLY A 110 -4.37 12.19 -7.82
N ASN A 111 -3.58 13.22 -7.50
CA ASN A 111 -2.87 14.04 -8.49
C ASN A 111 -1.62 13.35 -9.08
N ILE A 112 -1.21 12.21 -8.52
CA ILE A 112 -0.01 11.47 -8.92
C ILE A 112 -0.39 10.15 -9.60
N SER A 113 -1.28 9.39 -8.96
CA SER A 113 -1.76 8.11 -9.47
C SER A 113 -3.04 7.71 -8.74
N MET A 114 -4.07 7.36 -9.51
CA MET A 114 -5.31 6.80 -8.98
C MET A 114 -5.08 5.49 -8.21
N VAL A 115 -4.13 4.67 -8.67
CA VAL A 115 -3.74 3.44 -7.98
C VAL A 115 -3.19 3.76 -6.59
N ALA A 116 -2.28 4.74 -6.52
CA ALA A 116 -1.69 5.17 -5.27
C ALA A 116 -2.74 5.71 -4.29
N GLU A 117 -3.72 6.47 -4.77
CA GLU A 117 -4.82 6.98 -3.96
C GLU A 117 -5.68 5.86 -3.36
N LYS A 118 -6.13 4.90 -4.18
CA LYS A 118 -6.98 3.81 -3.69
C LYS A 118 -6.25 2.88 -2.73
N LEU A 119 -4.96 2.64 -2.96
CA LEU A 119 -4.15 1.83 -2.06
C LEU A 119 -3.86 2.55 -0.74
N CYS A 120 -3.56 3.84 -0.77
CA CYS A 120 -3.40 4.63 0.45
C CYS A 120 -4.68 4.62 1.30
N SER A 121 -5.84 4.79 0.66
CA SER A 121 -7.14 4.70 1.34
C SER A 121 -7.38 3.32 1.98
N TRP A 122 -6.94 2.24 1.33
CA TRP A 122 -7.01 0.90 1.90
C TRP A 122 -6.07 0.73 3.10
N VAL A 123 -4.83 1.24 3.02
CA VAL A 123 -3.87 1.22 4.12
C VAL A 123 -4.44 1.94 5.35
N ASP A 124 -4.95 3.15 5.18
CA ASP A 124 -5.54 3.92 6.29
C ASP A 124 -6.71 3.16 6.95
N ALA A 125 -7.61 2.60 6.14
CA ALA A 125 -8.75 1.83 6.64
C ALA A 125 -8.31 0.54 7.36
N LEU A 126 -7.30 -0.17 6.84
CA LEU A 126 -6.79 -1.39 7.43
C LEU A 126 -6.11 -1.13 8.78
N LEU A 127 -5.28 -0.07 8.87
CA LEU A 127 -4.63 0.33 10.11
C LEU A 127 -5.64 0.80 11.15
N ALA A 128 -6.68 1.54 10.75
CA ALA A 128 -7.75 1.96 11.65
C ALA A 128 -8.57 0.77 12.17
N HIS A 129 -8.85 -0.23 11.31
CA HIS A 129 -9.56 -1.44 11.70
C HIS A 129 -8.72 -2.32 12.64
N SER A 130 -7.42 -2.43 12.39
CA SER A 130 -6.51 -3.30 13.17
C SER A 130 -6.14 -2.74 14.56
N LYS A 131 -6.51 -1.49 14.87
CA LYS A 131 -6.29 -0.85 16.18
C LYS A 131 -7.48 -0.99 17.14
N GLN A 132 -8.58 -1.60 16.71
CA GLN A 132 -9.77 -1.88 17.53
C GLN A 132 -9.66 -3.24 18.22
#